data_AF-A0A965NKS0-F1
#
_entry.id   AF-A0A965NKS0-F1
#
_cell.length_a   1.000
_cell.length_b   1.000
_cell.length_c   1.000
_cell.angle_alpha   90.00
_cell.angle_beta   90.00
_cell.angle_gamma   90.00
#
_symmetry.space_group_name_H-M   'P 1'
#
loop_
_entity.id
_entity.type
_entity.pdbx_description
1 polymer ?
#
loop_
_entity_poly.entity_id
_entity_poly.type
_entity_poly.pdbx_seq_one_letter_code
_entity_poly.pdbx_strand_id
1 'polypeptide(L)'
;MENDSISSSSESKLPLYVGLAGFALGAAGLVLAIKAKGEAKAASEGVAGLNATVAEVSGQLSSKANATDLATLSKDFGDYRASVDQSIKAIEDKVNASVSAKGKGSANVAAGPGEYVVQKGDTLGAIAKKNGLSLKALQDLNPNVKATSLRPGQKLKTK
;
A
#
# COMPACT_ATOMS: atom_id res chain seq x y z
N MET A 1 -71.20 79.43 -54.47
CA MET A 1 -72.02 78.25 -54.81
C MET A 1 -71.11 77.28 -55.53
N GLU A 2 -70.81 76.07 -55.11
CA GLU A 2 -71.12 75.30 -53.90
C GLU A 2 -69.93 74.32 -53.79
N ASN A 3 -69.59 73.95 -52.57
CA ASN A 3 -68.51 73.04 -52.24
C ASN A 3 -69.10 71.62 -52.13
N ASP A 4 -68.77 70.71 -53.05
CA ASP A 4 -69.12 69.29 -52.90
C ASP A 4 -67.84 68.44 -52.78
N SER A 5 -67.24 68.53 -51.60
CA SER A 5 -66.40 67.48 -51.06
C SER A 5 -67.28 66.54 -50.23
N ILE A 6 -67.77 65.44 -50.80
CA ILE A 6 -68.38 64.36 -50.03
C ILE A 6 -67.61 63.07 -50.28
N SER A 7 -66.64 62.87 -49.38
CA SER A 7 -66.46 61.66 -48.59
C SER A 7 -66.45 60.33 -49.34
N SER A 8 -65.25 59.86 -49.69
CA SER A 8 -65.04 58.42 -49.85
C SER A 8 -65.21 57.76 -48.47
N SER A 9 -66.37 57.16 -48.25
CA SER A 9 -66.63 56.28 -47.11
C SER A 9 -65.66 55.10 -47.16
N SER A 10 -64.54 55.24 -46.46
CA SER A 10 -63.65 54.12 -46.14
C SER A 10 -64.40 53.21 -45.18
N GLU A 11 -65.14 52.25 -45.74
CA GLU A 11 -65.78 51.19 -44.97
C GLU A 11 -64.77 50.56 -44.01
N SER A 12 -65.18 50.49 -42.74
CA SER A 12 -64.36 50.10 -41.61
C SER A 12 -63.92 48.64 -41.73
N LYS A 13 -62.75 48.41 -42.33
CA LYS A 13 -62.05 47.11 -42.31
C LYS A 13 -61.45 46.77 -40.94
N LEU A 14 -61.50 47.70 -39.99
CA LEU A 14 -60.95 47.58 -38.62
C LEU A 14 -61.39 46.30 -37.87
N PRO A 15 -62.68 45.91 -37.76
CA PRO A 15 -63.07 44.69 -37.06
C PRO A 15 -62.52 43.41 -37.71
N LEU A 16 -62.39 43.38 -39.04
CA LEU A 16 -61.82 42.23 -39.75
C LEU A 16 -60.31 42.13 -39.54
N TYR A 17 -59.59 43.26 -39.54
CA TYR A 17 -58.15 43.30 -39.23
C TYR A 17 -57.84 42.96 -37.78
N VAL A 18 -58.65 43.43 -36.82
CA VAL A 18 -58.50 43.10 -35.40
C VAL A 18 -58.75 41.61 -35.15
N GLY A 19 -59.74 41.01 -35.82
CA GLY A 19 -59.98 39.57 -35.77
C GLY A 19 -58.84 38.74 -36.37
N LEU A 20 -58.33 39.15 -37.54
CA LEU A 20 -57.21 38.47 -38.21
C LEU A 20 -55.90 38.56 -37.40
N ALA A 21 -55.63 39.73 -36.80
CA ALA A 21 -54.47 39.94 -35.92
C ALA A 21 -54.57 39.11 -34.63
N GLY A 22 -55.76 39.06 -34.01
CA GLY A 22 -56.01 38.22 -32.84
C GLY A 22 -55.85 36.73 -33.12
N PHE A 23 -56.34 36.26 -34.27
CA PHE A 23 -56.18 34.86 -34.70
C PHE A 23 -54.71 34.50 -34.96
N ALA A 24 -53.95 35.37 -35.62
CA ALA A 24 -52.53 35.17 -35.88
C ALA A 24 -51.71 35.12 -34.57
N LEU A 25 -51.99 36.01 -33.61
CA LEU A 25 -51.35 36.00 -32.29
C LEU A 25 -51.71 34.74 -31.48
N GLY A 26 -52.97 34.30 -31.55
CA GLY A 26 -53.41 33.05 -30.91
C GLY A 26 -52.70 31.81 -31.48
N ALA A 27 -52.57 31.73 -32.81
CA ALA A 27 -51.86 30.65 -33.48
C ALA A 27 -50.36 30.64 -33.12
N ALA A 28 -49.71 31.80 -33.08
CA ALA A 28 -48.31 31.91 -32.67
C ALA A 28 -48.10 31.50 -31.20
N GLY A 29 -49.02 31.90 -30.30
CA GLY A 29 -49.00 31.50 -28.90
C GLY A 29 -49.15 29.99 -28.70
N LEU A 30 -50.05 29.36 -29.46
CA LEU A 30 -50.24 27.91 -29.43
C LEU A 30 -48.98 27.16 -29.89
N VAL A 31 -48.34 27.60 -30.98
CA VAL A 31 -47.09 27.01 -31.47
C VAL A 31 -45.97 27.13 -30.45
N LEU A 32 -45.84 28.29 -29.80
CA LEU A 32 -44.84 28.52 -28.76
C LEU A 32 -45.06 27.61 -27.54
N ALA A 33 -46.31 27.44 -27.11
CA ALA A 33 -46.67 26.55 -26.00
C ALA A 33 -46.37 25.08 -26.31
N ILE A 34 -46.62 24.62 -27.55
CA ILE A 34 -46.30 23.25 -27.98
C ILE A 34 -44.78 23.03 -27.98
N LYS A 35 -44.00 24.00 -28.48
CA LYS A 35 -42.52 23.92 -28.48
C LYS A 35 -41.96 23.87 -27.05
N ALA A 36 -42.41 24.76 -26.18
CA ALA A 36 -41.98 24.80 -24.77
C ALA A 36 -42.32 23.50 -24.02
N LYS A 37 -43.48 22.90 -24.29
CA LYS A 37 -43.88 21.62 -23.70
C LYS A 37 -43.01 20.45 -24.21
N GLY A 38 -42.63 20.46 -25.48
CA GLY A 38 -41.72 19.47 -26.06
C GLY A 38 -40.32 19.53 -25.44
N GLU A 39 -39.76 20.74 -25.31
CA GLU A 39 -38.45 20.97 -24.69
C GLU A 39 -38.46 20.59 -23.18
N ALA A 40 -39.53 20.93 -22.45
CA ALA A 40 -39.70 20.55 -21.05
C ALA A 40 -39.82 19.02 -20.86
N LYS A 41 -40.51 18.33 -21.77
CA LYS A 41 -40.61 16.87 -21.74
C LYS A 41 -39.25 16.21 -21.99
N ALA A 42 -38.52 16.65 -23.00
CA ALA A 42 -37.17 16.15 -23.29
C ALA A 42 -36.20 16.38 -22.11
N ALA A 43 -36.27 17.54 -21.45
CA ALA A 43 -35.49 17.82 -20.26
C ALA A 43 -35.85 16.89 -19.08
N SER A 44 -37.14 16.60 -18.87
CA SER A 44 -37.59 15.70 -17.79
C SER A 44 -37.20 14.24 -18.00
N GLU A 45 -37.22 13.76 -19.25
CA GLU A 45 -36.77 12.40 -19.59
C GLU A 45 -35.26 12.24 -19.38
N GLY A 46 -34.47 13.28 -19.70
CA GLY A 46 -33.04 13.32 -19.38
C GLY A 46 -32.73 13.26 -17.89
N VAL A 47 -33.49 13.98 -17.06
CA VAL A 47 -33.35 13.96 -15.58
C VAL A 47 -33.70 12.59 -15.00
N ALA A 48 -34.74 11.92 -15.52
CA ALA A 48 -35.10 10.57 -15.11
C ALA A 48 -34.00 9.55 -15.45
N GLY A 49 -33.40 9.66 -16.65
CA GLY A 49 -32.25 8.85 -17.04
C GLY A 49 -31.04 9.08 -16.13
N LEU A 50 -30.75 10.34 -15.79
CA LEU A 50 -29.65 10.70 -14.88
C LEU A 50 -29.86 10.09 -13.48
N ASN A 51 -31.10 10.15 -12.96
CA ASN A 51 -31.42 9.57 -11.66
C ASN A 51 -31.26 8.04 -11.66
N ALA A 52 -31.65 7.37 -12.75
CA ALA A 52 -31.41 5.94 -12.92
C ALA A 52 -29.91 5.59 -12.98
N THR A 53 -29.10 6.38 -13.68
CA THR A 53 -27.64 6.21 -13.69
C THR A 53 -27.00 6.43 -12.32
N VAL A 54 -27.48 7.42 -11.54
CA VAL A 54 -27.00 7.65 -10.16
C VAL A 54 -27.39 6.48 -9.24
N ALA A 55 -28.59 5.92 -9.40
CA ALA A 55 -29.01 4.74 -8.65
C ALA A 55 -28.16 3.50 -9.00
N GLU A 56 -27.81 3.32 -10.28
CA GLU A 56 -26.95 2.21 -10.71
C GLU A 56 -25.50 2.38 -10.24
N VAL A 57 -24.92 3.58 -10.36
CA VAL A 57 -23.56 3.89 -9.87
C VAL A 57 -23.47 3.74 -8.35
N SER A 58 -24.48 4.17 -7.60
CA SER A 58 -24.52 3.99 -6.14
C SER A 58 -24.71 2.52 -5.73
N GLY A 59 -25.53 1.76 -6.45
CA GLY A 59 -25.67 0.32 -6.28
C GLY A 59 -24.35 -0.43 -6.58
N GLN A 60 -23.68 -0.07 -7.67
CA GLN A 60 -22.37 -0.62 -8.03
C GLN A 60 -21.31 -0.24 -6.99
N LEU A 61 -21.27 1.01 -6.51
CA LEU A 61 -20.33 1.43 -5.46
C LEU A 61 -20.58 0.69 -4.14
N SER A 62 -21.84 0.42 -3.79
CA SER A 62 -22.21 -0.33 -2.59
C SER A 62 -21.87 -1.83 -2.71
N SER A 63 -21.92 -2.37 -3.92
CA SER A 63 -21.62 -3.79 -4.22
C SER A 63 -20.13 -4.05 -4.47
N LYS A 64 -19.37 -3.02 -4.91
CA LYS A 64 -17.92 -3.05 -5.14
C LYS A 64 -17.11 -2.39 -4.03
N ALA A 65 -17.75 -1.84 -3.01
CA ALA A 65 -17.10 -1.52 -1.74
C ALA A 65 -16.84 -2.82 -0.95
N ASN A 66 -16.01 -3.69 -1.53
CA ASN A 66 -14.83 -4.33 -0.94
C ASN A 66 -14.89 -4.74 0.56
N ALA A 67 -16.05 -5.13 1.10
CA ALA A 67 -16.10 -5.70 2.44
C ALA A 67 -15.49 -7.11 2.43
N THR A 68 -15.72 -7.84 1.34
CA THR A 68 -15.18 -9.19 1.12
C THR A 68 -13.69 -9.14 0.81
N ASP A 69 -13.20 -8.32 -0.13
CA ASP A 69 -11.75 -8.29 -0.39
C ASP A 69 -10.97 -7.62 0.75
N LEU A 70 -11.56 -6.72 1.54
CA LEU A 70 -10.95 -6.21 2.77
C LEU A 70 -10.86 -7.28 3.85
N ALA A 71 -11.89 -8.12 3.99
CA ALA A 71 -11.86 -9.27 4.91
C ALA A 71 -10.82 -10.30 4.46
N THR A 72 -10.77 -10.64 3.17
CA THR A 72 -9.77 -11.56 2.62
C THR A 72 -8.36 -11.01 2.79
N LEU A 73 -8.15 -9.73 2.48
CA LEU A 73 -6.86 -9.07 2.64
C LEU A 73 -6.44 -9.00 4.12
N SER A 74 -7.37 -8.75 5.04
CA SER A 74 -7.09 -8.77 6.48
C SER A 74 -6.64 -10.16 6.96
N LYS A 75 -7.24 -11.22 6.40
CA LYS A 75 -6.91 -12.61 6.69
C LYS A 75 -5.52 -12.96 6.14
N ASP A 76 -5.24 -12.61 4.89
CA ASP A 76 -3.95 -12.87 4.24
C ASP A 76 -2.81 -12.16 5.00
N PHE A 77 -3.02 -10.92 5.45
CA PHE A 77 -2.06 -10.22 6.29
C PHE A 77 -1.89 -10.89 7.67
N GLY A 78 -2.96 -11.43 8.25
CA GLY A 78 -2.90 -12.21 9.50
C GLY A 78 -2.07 -13.49 9.36
N ASP A 79 -2.28 -14.23 8.28
CA ASP A 79 -1.57 -15.47 7.97
C ASP A 79 -0.07 -15.19 7.69
N TYR A 80 0.25 -14.12 6.96
CA TYR A 80 1.63 -13.69 6.75
C TYR A 80 2.32 -13.32 8.08
N ARG A 81 1.62 -12.59 8.97
CA ARG A 81 2.16 -12.24 10.30
C ARG A 81 2.45 -13.50 11.13
N ALA A 82 1.53 -14.46 11.16
CA ALA A 82 1.71 -15.72 11.87
C ALA A 82 2.91 -16.52 11.33
N SER A 83 3.11 -16.55 10.02
CA SER A 83 4.27 -17.18 9.38
C SER A 83 5.60 -16.51 9.78
N VAL A 84 5.62 -15.19 9.88
CA VAL A 84 6.79 -14.44 10.36
C VAL A 84 7.09 -14.77 11.82
N ASP A 85 6.07 -14.76 12.70
CA ASP A 85 6.22 -15.11 14.12
C ASP A 85 6.77 -16.54 14.32
N GLN A 86 6.27 -17.51 13.54
CA GLN A 86 6.77 -18.88 13.55
C GLN A 86 8.24 -18.96 13.11
N SER A 87 8.60 -18.18 12.08
CA SER A 87 9.97 -18.14 11.56
C SER A 87 10.94 -17.51 12.57
N ILE A 88 10.53 -16.45 13.26
CA ILE A 88 11.31 -15.81 14.33
C ILE A 88 11.56 -16.80 15.46
N LYS A 89 10.51 -17.48 15.96
CA LYS A 89 10.65 -18.48 17.01
C LYS A 89 11.59 -19.62 16.61
N ALA A 90 11.47 -20.12 15.38
CA ALA A 90 12.35 -21.16 14.88
C ALA A 90 13.82 -20.70 14.78
N ILE A 91 14.07 -19.42 14.48
CA ILE A 91 15.41 -18.84 14.51
C ILE A 91 15.90 -18.72 15.95
N GLU A 92 15.09 -18.24 16.88
CA GLU A 92 15.44 -18.14 18.31
C GLU A 92 15.83 -19.49 18.89
N ASP A 93 15.04 -20.54 18.64
CA ASP A 93 15.33 -21.91 19.08
C ASP A 93 16.65 -22.42 18.49
N LYS A 94 16.91 -22.17 17.20
CA LYS A 94 18.16 -22.53 16.53
C LYS A 94 19.36 -21.75 17.06
N VAL A 95 19.19 -20.45 17.32
CA VAL A 95 20.23 -19.60 17.91
C VAL A 95 20.55 -20.12 19.31
N ASN A 96 19.55 -20.38 20.14
CA ASN A 96 19.73 -20.89 21.51
C ASN A 96 20.39 -22.28 21.52
N ALA A 97 20.00 -23.16 20.60
CA ALA A 97 20.66 -24.46 20.42
C ALA A 97 22.12 -24.31 19.98
N SER A 98 22.42 -23.37 19.07
CA SER A 98 23.78 -23.13 18.58
C SER A 98 24.72 -22.53 19.64
N VAL A 99 24.23 -21.61 20.48
CA VAL A 99 25.01 -21.05 21.60
C VAL A 99 25.26 -22.09 22.70
N SER A 100 24.26 -22.95 22.97
CA SER A 100 24.40 -24.05 23.94
C SER A 100 25.36 -25.13 23.43
N ALA A 101 25.34 -25.45 22.13
CA ALA A 101 26.30 -26.36 21.50
C ALA A 101 27.73 -25.80 21.45
N LYS A 102 27.90 -24.49 21.27
CA LYS A 102 29.21 -23.82 21.30
C LYS A 102 29.81 -23.74 22.72
N GLY A 103 28.99 -23.78 23.77
CA GLY A 103 29.42 -23.83 25.17
C GLY A 103 29.88 -25.21 25.67
N LYS A 104 29.48 -26.30 24.98
CA LYS A 104 29.74 -27.69 25.40
C LYS A 104 30.95 -28.36 24.72
N GLY A 105 31.81 -27.56 24.07
CA GLY A 105 33.02 -28.02 23.36
C GLY A 105 34.35 -27.76 24.07
N SER A 106 34.34 -27.29 25.32
CA SER A 106 35.55 -27.23 26.15
C SER A 106 35.47 -28.30 27.23
N ALA A 107 35.49 -29.57 26.80
CA ALA A 107 36.03 -30.61 27.67
C ALA A 107 37.47 -30.18 27.98
N ASN A 108 37.66 -29.74 29.22
CA ASN A 108 38.94 -29.37 29.80
C ASN A 108 39.84 -30.62 29.75
N VAL A 109 40.51 -30.83 28.62
CA VAL A 109 41.68 -31.69 28.59
C VAL A 109 42.75 -30.86 29.28
N ALA A 110 42.77 -31.00 30.61
CA ALA A 110 43.89 -30.59 31.43
C ALA A 110 45.12 -31.30 30.88
N ALA A 111 45.80 -30.63 29.96
CA ALA A 111 47.18 -30.91 29.69
C ALA A 111 47.90 -30.81 31.04
N GLY A 112 48.77 -31.78 31.31
CA GLY A 112 49.49 -31.88 32.58
C GLY A 112 50.14 -30.56 32.97
N PRO A 113 50.55 -30.39 34.25
CA PRO A 113 50.98 -29.10 34.78
C PRO A 113 52.03 -28.44 33.88
N GLY A 114 51.59 -27.51 33.04
CA GLY A 114 52.45 -26.63 32.24
C GLY A 114 52.41 -26.82 30.74
N GLU A 115 51.45 -27.60 30.22
CA GLU A 115 51.21 -27.68 28.78
C GLU A 115 49.80 -27.21 28.41
N TYR A 116 49.61 -26.79 27.16
CA TYR A 116 48.33 -26.44 26.56
C TYR A 116 48.23 -27.04 25.16
N VAL A 117 47.12 -27.72 24.85
CA VAL A 117 46.84 -28.24 23.50
C VAL A 117 46.01 -27.21 22.74
N VAL A 118 46.56 -26.69 21.64
CA VAL A 118 45.92 -25.69 20.78
C VAL A 118 44.62 -26.23 20.20
N GLN A 119 43.54 -25.46 20.33
CA GLN A 119 42.25 -25.81 19.73
C GLN A 119 42.01 -25.02 18.43
N LYS A 120 41.08 -25.52 17.59
CA LYS A 120 40.74 -24.85 16.34
C LYS A 120 40.16 -23.46 16.61
N GLY A 121 40.84 -22.43 16.11
CA GLY A 121 40.47 -21.03 16.30
C GLY A 121 41.22 -20.32 17.42
N ASP A 122 42.09 -21.02 18.17
CA ASP A 122 42.96 -20.37 19.15
C ASP A 122 44.04 -19.53 18.46
N THR A 123 44.40 -18.43 19.11
CA THR A 123 45.56 -17.60 18.76
C THR A 123 46.56 -17.60 19.91
N LEU A 124 47.84 -17.33 19.62
CA LEU A 124 48.88 -17.31 20.65
C LEU A 124 48.53 -16.33 21.79
N GLY A 125 47.93 -15.18 21.43
CA GLY A 125 47.48 -14.17 22.40
C GLY A 125 46.30 -14.63 23.24
N ALA A 126 45.31 -15.31 22.64
CA ALA A 126 44.18 -15.85 23.39
C ALA A 126 44.64 -16.93 24.39
N ILE A 127 45.58 -17.79 23.98
CA ILE A 127 46.18 -18.82 24.83
C ILE A 127 46.99 -18.19 25.96
N ALA A 128 47.84 -17.20 25.67
CA ALA A 128 48.62 -16.49 26.67
C ALA A 128 47.70 -15.86 27.74
N LYS A 129 46.66 -15.13 27.30
CA LYS A 129 45.68 -14.49 28.20
C LYS A 129 44.95 -15.51 29.07
N LYS A 130 44.53 -16.65 28.50
CA LYS A 130 43.86 -17.74 29.22
C LYS A 130 44.74 -18.38 30.28
N ASN A 131 46.06 -18.37 30.09
CA ASN A 131 47.04 -18.94 31.02
C ASN A 131 47.72 -17.86 31.90
N GLY A 132 47.26 -16.61 31.87
CA GLY A 132 47.84 -15.53 32.66
C GLY A 132 49.27 -15.11 32.26
N LEU A 133 49.72 -15.50 31.06
CA LEU A 133 51.03 -15.15 30.52
C LEU A 133 50.95 -13.93 29.61
N SER A 134 52.07 -13.19 29.52
CA SER A 134 52.25 -12.24 28.43
C SER A 134 52.51 -13.00 27.13
N LEU A 135 52.14 -12.40 25.98
CA LEU A 135 52.41 -12.98 24.66
C LEU A 135 53.91 -13.30 24.48
N LYS A 136 54.77 -12.40 24.98
CA LYS A 136 56.22 -12.56 24.95
C LYS A 136 56.69 -13.74 25.80
N ALA A 137 56.21 -13.85 27.04
CA ALA A 137 56.55 -15.00 27.90
C ALA A 137 56.15 -16.33 27.27
N LEU A 138 54.98 -16.40 26.62
CA LEU A 138 54.56 -17.60 25.91
C LEU A 138 55.42 -17.91 24.67
N GLN A 139 55.89 -16.88 23.94
CA GLN A 139 56.84 -17.07 22.83
C GLN A 139 58.22 -17.51 23.32
N ASP A 140 58.69 -16.95 24.43
CA ASP A 140 60.00 -17.29 25.02
C ASP A 140 60.04 -18.75 25.49
N LEU A 141 58.92 -19.26 26.03
CA LEU A 141 58.75 -20.69 26.37
C LEU A 141 58.66 -21.60 25.14
N ASN A 142 58.28 -21.05 23.99
CA ASN A 142 58.00 -21.79 22.76
C ASN A 142 58.69 -21.15 21.55
N PRO A 143 60.03 -21.04 21.51
CA PRO A 143 60.76 -20.26 20.50
C PRO A 143 60.59 -20.81 19.08
N ASN A 144 60.23 -22.09 18.95
CA ASN A 144 59.98 -22.74 17.66
C ASN A 144 58.56 -22.51 17.14
N VAL A 145 57.70 -21.82 17.90
CA VAL A 145 56.29 -21.61 17.56
C VAL A 145 56.08 -20.20 17.03
N LYS A 146 55.60 -20.11 15.79
CA LYS A 146 55.22 -18.85 15.18
C LYS A 146 53.76 -18.53 15.48
N ALA A 147 53.50 -17.31 15.96
CA ALA A 147 52.15 -16.83 16.26
C ALA A 147 51.19 -16.92 15.06
N THR A 148 51.73 -16.79 13.83
CA THR A 148 50.99 -16.84 12.57
C THR A 148 50.72 -18.25 12.06
N SER A 149 51.27 -19.30 12.68
CA SER A 149 51.16 -20.68 12.19
C SER A 149 50.89 -21.67 13.32
N LEU A 150 49.85 -21.41 14.11
CA LEU A 150 49.35 -22.34 15.12
C LEU A 150 48.48 -23.42 14.48
N ARG A 151 48.75 -24.68 14.84
CA ARG A 151 47.97 -25.83 14.35
C ARG A 151 47.11 -26.41 15.48
N PRO A 152 45.83 -26.72 15.24
CA PRO A 152 45.02 -27.45 16.22
C PRO A 152 45.67 -28.80 16.56
N GLY A 153 45.70 -29.14 17.85
CA GLY A 153 46.40 -30.33 18.38
C GLY A 153 47.87 -30.09 18.74
N GLN A 154 48.44 -28.93 18.40
CA GLN A 154 49.81 -28.58 18.78
C GLN A 154 49.92 -28.36 20.29
N LYS A 155 50.99 -28.85 20.91
CA LYS A 155 51.28 -28.62 22.34
C LYS A 155 52.14 -27.38 22.53
N LEU A 156 51.79 -26.55 23.50
CA LEU A 156 52.53 -25.36 23.93
C LEU A 156 52.88 -25.46 25.42
N LYS A 157 54.06 -24.99 25.80
CA LYS A 157 54.46 -24.83 27.20
C LYS A 157 53.88 -23.55 27.78
N THR A 158 53.32 -23.58 28.99
CA THR A 158 52.60 -22.45 29.61
C THR A 158 53.03 -22.12 31.05
N LYS A 159 54.04 -22.80 31.60
CA LYS A 159 54.75 -22.42 32.85
C LYS A 159 56.06 -23.17 32.95
#